data_AF-A0AA37K206-F1
#
_entry.id   AF-A0AA37K206-F1
#
_cell.length_a   1.000
_cell.length_b   1.000
_cell.length_c   1.000
_cell.angle_alpha   90.00
_cell.angle_beta   90.00
_cell.angle_gamma   90.00
#
_symmetry.space_group_name_H-M   'P 1'
#
loop_
_entity.id
_entity.type
_entity.pdbx_description
1 polymer ?
#
loop_
_entity_poly.entity_id
_entity_poly.type
_entity_poly.pdbx_seq_one_letter_code
_entity_poly.pdbx_strand_id
1 'polypeptide(L)'
;MIRLTVSFVLRLLDDFTGSASDGGHLFWVDGRAARPQRKPGGYYVFLEPRAPCEVVIESARYSPRTLRVDPESLDAEDPVLPVRLLRRGDLRFPDCGRFEGTAPPGVTVYAFAPEDPALTFQSEKDGVLTLGSYTAKPLWGLRFSVGQGNAREVFVMEEKLPDGGYRIRPGLRRRHRPGEPVERASACLSAADGRFAVCTERGQTVREAQYYDEEAKKWVCLSVPAPR
;
A
#
# COMPACT_ATOMS: atom_id res chain seq x y z
N MET A 1 -24.57 -22.49 -22.13
CA MET A 1 -23.25 -22.30 -21.49
C MET A 1 -23.18 -20.85 -21.05
N ILE A 2 -23.24 -20.58 -19.75
CA ILE A 2 -23.14 -19.20 -19.22
C ILE A 2 -21.67 -18.81 -19.26
N ARG A 3 -21.29 -17.84 -20.08
CA ARG A 3 -19.96 -17.21 -20.04
C ARG A 3 -19.98 -16.20 -18.89
N LEU A 4 -19.47 -16.60 -17.74
CA LEU A 4 -19.17 -15.68 -16.66
C LEU A 4 -17.96 -14.85 -17.09
N THR A 5 -18.16 -13.56 -17.39
CA THR A 5 -17.05 -12.65 -17.70
C THR A 5 -16.47 -12.10 -16.40
N VAL A 6 -15.17 -12.27 -16.21
CA VAL A 6 -14.43 -11.58 -15.13
C VAL A 6 -14.51 -10.08 -15.39
N SER A 7 -15.01 -9.32 -14.42
CA SER A 7 -15.06 -7.85 -14.55
C SER A 7 -13.77 -7.22 -14.05
N PHE A 8 -13.34 -7.59 -12.84
CA PHE A 8 -12.04 -7.19 -12.30
C PHE A 8 -11.63 -8.14 -11.17
N VAL A 9 -10.35 -8.06 -10.80
CA VAL A 9 -9.76 -8.81 -9.70
C VAL A 9 -9.15 -7.84 -8.70
N LEU A 10 -9.43 -8.01 -7.41
CA LEU A 10 -8.69 -7.32 -6.36
C LEU A 10 -7.63 -8.24 -5.79
N ARG A 11 -6.40 -7.76 -5.65
CA ARG A 11 -5.34 -8.44 -4.91
C ARG A 11 -5.10 -7.72 -3.59
N LEU A 12 -5.60 -8.28 -2.49
CA LEU A 12 -5.50 -7.69 -1.17
C LEU A 12 -4.15 -8.02 -0.53
N LEU A 13 -3.43 -6.97 -0.12
CA LEU A 13 -2.09 -7.05 0.45
C LEU A 13 -2.08 -6.39 1.83
N ASP A 14 -1.51 -7.06 2.82
CA ASP A 14 -1.21 -6.47 4.11
C ASP A 14 -0.12 -5.41 3.93
N ASP A 15 -0.43 -4.16 4.26
CA ASP A 15 0.44 -3.04 3.95
C ASP A 15 1.81 -3.10 4.66
N PHE A 16 1.81 -3.64 5.88
CA PHE A 16 2.98 -3.73 6.75
C PHE A 16 3.92 -4.88 6.35
N THR A 17 3.40 -6.00 5.88
CA THR A 17 4.21 -7.18 5.53
C THR A 17 4.40 -7.34 4.02
N GLY A 18 3.61 -6.66 3.20
CA GLY A 18 3.55 -6.88 1.76
C GLY A 18 2.90 -8.20 1.35
N SER A 19 2.51 -9.02 2.31
CA SER A 19 1.99 -10.36 2.08
C SER A 19 0.53 -10.35 1.65
N ALA A 20 0.11 -11.38 0.95
CA ALA A 20 -1.28 -11.61 0.61
C ALA A 20 -2.18 -11.68 1.85
N SER A 21 -3.33 -11.00 1.81
CA SER A 21 -4.32 -11.05 2.88
C SER A 21 -5.43 -12.04 2.52
N ASP A 22 -5.22 -13.29 2.93
CA ASP A 22 -6.03 -14.44 2.57
C ASP A 22 -7.21 -14.68 3.54
N GLY A 23 -8.33 -13.98 3.34
CA GLY A 23 -9.60 -14.20 4.05
C GLY A 23 -9.92 -13.19 5.16
N GLY A 24 -11.14 -13.30 5.70
CA GLY A 24 -11.64 -12.39 6.74
C GLY A 24 -12.06 -11.01 6.23
N HIS A 25 -12.46 -10.94 4.95
CA HIS A 25 -12.91 -9.71 4.29
C HIS A 25 -14.37 -9.83 3.88
N LEU A 26 -15.12 -8.75 4.11
CA LEU A 26 -16.47 -8.56 3.62
C LEU A 26 -16.44 -7.48 2.54
N PHE A 27 -17.26 -7.64 1.50
CA PHE A 27 -17.28 -6.76 0.35
C PHE A 27 -18.68 -6.22 0.11
N TRP A 28 -18.75 -4.95 -0.25
CA TRP A 28 -19.94 -4.32 -0.79
C TRP A 28 -19.59 -3.65 -2.11
N VAL A 29 -20.45 -3.83 -3.11
CA VAL A 29 -20.36 -3.16 -4.41
C VAL A 29 -21.60 -2.32 -4.58
N ASP A 30 -21.44 -1.01 -4.74
CA ASP A 30 -22.52 -0.03 -4.83
C ASP A 30 -23.58 -0.21 -3.73
N GLY A 31 -23.11 -0.37 -2.49
CA GLY A 31 -23.93 -0.56 -1.29
C GLY A 31 -24.54 -1.96 -1.12
N ARG A 32 -24.33 -2.90 -2.04
CA ARG A 32 -24.85 -4.26 -1.96
C ARG A 32 -23.77 -5.26 -1.58
N ALA A 33 -24.08 -6.18 -0.66
CA ALA A 33 -23.15 -7.23 -0.29
C ALA A 33 -22.72 -8.06 -1.50
N ALA A 34 -21.41 -8.18 -1.70
CA ALA A 34 -20.80 -8.92 -2.79
C ALA A 34 -20.04 -10.14 -2.27
N ARG A 35 -20.01 -11.21 -3.06
CA ARG A 35 -19.32 -12.46 -2.73
C ARG A 35 -18.36 -12.83 -3.87
N PRO A 36 -17.24 -12.10 -4.02
CA PRO A 36 -16.24 -12.44 -5.03
C PRO A 36 -15.68 -13.85 -4.80
N GLN A 37 -15.23 -14.49 -5.89
CA GLN A 37 -14.55 -15.77 -5.78
C GLN A 37 -13.15 -15.57 -5.22
N ARG A 38 -12.89 -16.16 -4.06
CA ARG A 38 -11.55 -16.14 -3.45
C ARG A 38 -10.62 -17.11 -4.18
N LYS A 39 -9.40 -16.66 -4.45
CA LYS A 39 -8.28 -17.46 -4.96
C LYS A 39 -7.05 -17.28 -4.03
N PRO A 40 -6.12 -18.25 -4.00
CA PRO A 40 -4.89 -18.13 -3.20
C PRO A 40 -4.09 -16.88 -3.56
N GLY A 41 -3.34 -16.31 -2.61
CA GLY A 41 -2.50 -15.14 -2.86
C GLY A 41 -3.22 -13.81 -2.73
N GLY A 42 -4.34 -13.78 -1.99
CA GLY A 42 -5.10 -12.57 -1.70
C GLY A 42 -5.99 -12.10 -2.85
N TYR A 43 -6.26 -12.96 -3.83
CA TYR A 43 -7.03 -12.60 -5.02
C TYR A 43 -8.53 -12.81 -4.81
N TYR A 44 -9.32 -11.81 -5.20
CA TYR A 44 -10.78 -11.79 -5.13
C TYR A 44 -11.34 -11.41 -6.49
N VAL A 45 -11.97 -12.38 -7.15
CA VAL A 45 -12.48 -12.24 -8.52
C VAL A 45 -13.94 -11.81 -8.47
N PHE A 46 -14.24 -10.64 -9.04
CA PHE A 46 -15.58 -10.10 -9.14
C PHE A 46 -16.16 -10.43 -10.52
N LEU A 47 -17.29 -11.12 -10.51
CA LEU A 47 -18.05 -11.47 -11.70
C LEU A 47 -19.24 -10.52 -11.81
N GLU A 48 -19.36 -9.82 -12.94
CA GLU A 48 -20.54 -9.05 -13.34
C GLU A 48 -20.97 -7.81 -12.52
N PRO A 49 -20.12 -7.09 -11.74
CA PRO A 49 -20.50 -5.74 -11.30
C PRO A 49 -20.63 -4.79 -12.50
N ARG A 50 -21.68 -3.94 -12.50
CA ARG A 50 -21.75 -2.80 -13.43
C ARG A 50 -20.63 -1.86 -13.08
N ALA A 51 -19.71 -1.65 -14.00
CA ALA A 51 -18.56 -0.79 -13.78
C ALA A 51 -18.68 0.53 -14.58
N PRO A 52 -18.07 1.64 -14.11
CA PRO A 52 -17.31 1.77 -12.87
C PRO A 52 -18.18 1.62 -11.61
N CYS A 53 -17.62 1.09 -10.53
CA CYS A 53 -18.35 0.83 -9.28
C CYS A 53 -17.55 1.28 -8.05
N GLU A 54 -18.25 1.47 -6.94
CA GLU A 54 -17.63 1.64 -5.63
C GLU A 54 -17.55 0.28 -4.92
N VAL A 55 -16.36 -0.08 -4.44
CA VAL A 55 -16.12 -1.27 -3.63
C VAL A 55 -15.72 -0.85 -2.22
N VAL A 56 -16.49 -1.31 -1.24
CA VAL A 56 -16.14 -1.21 0.18
C VAL A 56 -15.63 -2.56 0.66
N ILE A 57 -14.48 -2.53 1.35
CA ILE A 57 -13.82 -3.69 1.94
C ILE A 57 -13.80 -3.47 3.45
N GLU A 58 -14.38 -4.40 4.20
CA GLU A 58 -14.30 -4.41 5.67
C GLU A 58 -13.59 -5.66 6.15
N SER A 59 -12.89 -5.53 7.27
CA SER A 59 -12.24 -6.64 7.94
C SER A 59 -12.16 -6.40 9.44
N ALA A 60 -12.16 -7.48 10.22
CA ALA A 60 -11.87 -7.38 11.64
C ALA A 60 -10.45 -6.86 11.90
N ARG A 61 -9.47 -7.17 11.02
CA ARG A 61 -8.05 -6.85 11.23
C ARG A 61 -7.58 -5.54 10.59
N TYR A 62 -8.29 -5.06 9.56
CA TYR A 62 -7.87 -3.92 8.75
C TYR A 62 -8.88 -2.78 8.83
N SER A 63 -8.38 -1.55 8.69
CA SER A 63 -9.26 -0.38 8.58
C SER A 63 -10.12 -0.49 7.32
N PRO A 64 -11.42 -0.13 7.39
CA PRO A 64 -12.30 -0.15 6.22
C PRO A 64 -11.72 0.64 5.05
N ARG A 65 -11.96 0.15 3.83
CA ARG A 65 -11.45 0.76 2.61
C ARG A 65 -12.53 0.89 1.56
N THR A 66 -12.69 2.11 1.05
CA THR A 66 -13.54 2.40 -0.11
C THR A 66 -12.67 2.69 -1.33
N LEU A 67 -13.00 2.07 -2.46
CA LEU A 67 -12.27 2.19 -3.71
C LEU A 67 -13.26 2.41 -4.85
N ARG A 68 -12.93 3.30 -5.79
CA ARG A 68 -13.61 3.35 -7.07
C ARG A 68 -12.86 2.46 -8.05
N VAL A 69 -13.53 1.47 -8.61
CA VAL A 69 -12.96 0.53 -9.57
C VAL A 69 -13.53 0.84 -10.95
N ASP A 70 -12.64 1.16 -11.87
CA ASP A 70 -12.94 1.30 -13.29
C ASP A 70 -12.16 0.22 -14.08
N PRO A 71 -12.79 -0.89 -14.47
CA PRO A 71 -12.17 -1.98 -15.18
C PRO A 71 -11.57 -1.59 -16.52
N GLU A 72 -12.12 -0.57 -17.20
CA GLU A 72 -11.54 -0.06 -18.45
C GLU A 72 -10.16 0.59 -18.24
N SER A 73 -9.85 0.92 -17.00
CA SER A 73 -8.56 1.49 -16.59
C SER A 73 -7.53 0.43 -16.16
N LEU A 74 -7.94 -0.84 -16.10
CA LEU A 74 -7.07 -1.97 -15.78
C LEU A 74 -6.52 -2.58 -17.07
N ASP A 75 -5.41 -3.31 -16.94
CA ASP A 75 -4.87 -4.12 -18.03
C ASP A 75 -5.90 -5.19 -18.43
N ALA A 76 -6.22 -5.27 -19.72
CA ALA A 76 -7.20 -6.23 -20.24
C ALA A 76 -6.70 -7.68 -20.15
N GLU A 77 -5.39 -7.91 -20.20
CA GLU A 77 -4.78 -9.23 -20.06
C GLU A 77 -4.56 -9.61 -18.59
N ASP A 78 -4.38 -8.62 -17.72
CA ASP A 78 -4.23 -8.80 -16.26
C ASP A 78 -5.07 -7.77 -15.46
N PRO A 79 -6.40 -7.96 -15.35
CA PRO A 79 -7.31 -6.98 -14.74
C PRO A 79 -7.26 -7.01 -13.20
N VAL A 80 -6.05 -6.96 -12.64
CA VAL A 80 -5.76 -7.03 -11.21
C VAL A 80 -5.46 -5.64 -10.65
N LEU A 81 -6.29 -5.21 -9.70
CA LEU A 81 -6.05 -4.02 -8.89
C LEU A 81 -5.45 -4.42 -7.54
N PRO A 82 -4.17 -4.09 -7.26
CA PRO A 82 -3.58 -4.31 -5.94
C PRO A 82 -4.16 -3.32 -4.91
N VAL A 83 -4.62 -3.84 -3.78
CA VAL A 83 -5.20 -3.05 -2.68
C VAL A 83 -4.39 -3.29 -1.42
N ARG A 84 -3.86 -2.21 -0.85
CA ARG A 84 -3.12 -2.25 0.41
C ARG A 84 -4.04 -2.00 1.59
N LEU A 85 -4.11 -2.98 2.49
CA LEU A 85 -4.92 -2.96 3.69
C LEU A 85 -4.09 -2.47 4.86
N LEU A 86 -4.53 -1.37 5.47
CA LEU A 86 -3.91 -0.81 6.67
C LEU A 86 -4.41 -1.57 7.89
N ARG A 87 -3.49 -2.10 8.70
CA ARG A 87 -3.85 -2.75 9.96
C ARG A 87 -4.51 -1.72 10.88
N ARG A 88 -5.53 -2.16 11.63
CA ARG A 88 -6.19 -1.26 12.58
C ARG A 88 -5.25 -0.96 13.76
N GLY A 89 -5.12 0.32 14.10
CA GLY A 89 -4.25 0.75 15.20
C GLY A 89 -4.73 0.31 16.59
N ASP A 90 -6.03 0.09 16.77
CA ASP A 90 -6.61 -0.36 18.05
C ASP A 90 -6.33 -1.84 18.36
N LEU A 91 -5.87 -2.61 17.37
CA LEU A 91 -5.57 -4.03 17.54
C LEU A 91 -4.08 -4.28 17.76
N ARG A 92 -3.76 -5.22 18.65
CA ARG A 92 -2.39 -5.72 18.82
C ARG A 92 -2.13 -6.86 17.85
N PHE A 93 -1.00 -6.78 17.18
CA PHE A 93 -0.51 -7.80 16.25
C PHE A 93 0.75 -8.42 16.84
N PRO A 94 0.84 -9.76 16.94
CA PRO A 94 2.00 -10.41 17.55
C PRO A 94 3.26 -10.31 16.69
N ASP A 95 3.15 -10.07 15.39
CA ASP A 95 4.27 -10.06 14.44
C ASP A 95 4.97 -8.70 14.32
N CYS A 96 4.53 -7.65 15.02
CA CYS A 96 5.10 -6.31 14.89
C CYS A 96 5.29 -5.59 16.24
N GLY A 97 6.14 -4.57 16.23
CA GLY A 97 6.15 -3.50 17.23
C GLY A 97 5.04 -2.47 16.97
N ARG A 98 4.98 -1.45 17.82
CA ARG A 98 4.00 -0.37 17.71
C ARG A 98 4.67 0.97 17.93
N PHE A 99 4.32 1.93 17.08
CA PHE A 99 4.60 3.33 17.28
C PHE A 99 3.27 4.07 17.43
N GLU A 100 3.07 4.71 18.57
CA GLU A 100 1.79 5.30 18.97
C GLU A 100 1.91 6.83 19.07
N GLY A 101 0.80 7.51 18.80
CA GLY A 101 0.74 8.97 18.86
C GLY A 101 -0.64 9.51 18.55
N THR A 102 -0.71 10.80 18.25
CA THR A 102 -1.95 11.52 17.91
C THR A 102 -1.82 12.27 16.59
N ALA A 103 -2.88 12.27 15.79
CA ALA A 103 -3.01 12.98 14.53
C ALA A 103 -4.47 13.47 14.36
N PRO A 104 -4.78 14.34 13.38
CA PRO A 104 -6.17 14.66 13.06
C PRO A 104 -6.99 13.39 12.77
N PRO A 105 -8.27 13.29 13.19
CA PRO A 105 -9.06 12.08 12.97
C PRO A 105 -9.21 11.67 11.51
N GLY A 106 -9.15 10.37 11.22
CA GLY A 106 -9.43 9.83 9.89
C GLY A 106 -8.36 10.07 8.82
N VAL A 107 -7.19 10.59 9.21
CA VAL A 107 -6.04 10.76 8.30
C VAL A 107 -5.14 9.53 8.29
N THR A 108 -4.45 9.32 7.17
CA THR A 108 -3.41 8.30 7.08
C THR A 108 -2.13 8.83 7.70
N VAL A 109 -1.55 8.08 8.64
CA VAL A 109 -0.29 8.39 9.30
C VAL A 109 0.78 7.44 8.78
N TYR A 110 1.94 7.97 8.40
CA TYR A 110 3.13 7.19 8.06
C TYR A 110 4.18 7.39 9.14
N ALA A 111 4.70 6.28 9.67
CA ALA A 111 5.89 6.25 10.49
C ALA A 111 7.09 5.87 9.62
N PHE A 112 8.15 6.69 9.69
CA PHE A 112 9.36 6.51 8.91
C PHE A 112 10.49 6.00 9.81
N ALA A 113 11.13 4.94 9.35
CA ALA A 113 12.24 4.35 10.06
C ALA A 113 13.32 3.87 9.09
N PRO A 114 14.60 4.05 9.45
CA PRO A 114 15.69 3.46 8.68
C PRO A 114 15.60 1.93 8.72
N GLU A 115 16.06 1.32 7.64
CA GLU A 115 16.37 -0.11 7.60
C GLU A 115 17.76 -0.36 8.19
N ASP A 116 18.05 -1.63 8.51
CA ASP A 116 19.38 -2.09 8.89
C ASP A 116 19.81 -3.26 7.97
N PRO A 117 20.82 -3.08 7.10
CA PRO A 117 21.61 -1.86 6.91
C PRO A 117 20.77 -0.71 6.32
N ALA A 118 21.20 0.53 6.59
CA ALA A 118 20.54 1.73 6.09
C ALA A 118 20.50 1.76 4.55
N LEU A 119 19.31 2.07 4.01
CA LEU A 119 19.13 2.17 2.58
C LEU A 119 19.36 3.59 2.08
N THR A 120 20.01 3.72 0.92
CA THR A 120 20.23 5.00 0.25
C THR A 120 19.73 4.99 -1.18
N PHE A 121 19.18 6.11 -1.62
CA PHE A 121 18.80 6.35 -3.00
C PHE A 121 20.06 6.47 -3.86
N GLN A 122 20.09 5.78 -5.01
CA GLN A 122 21.15 5.98 -6.01
C GLN A 122 20.60 6.70 -7.24
N SER A 123 19.52 6.18 -7.81
CA SER A 123 18.87 6.75 -8.99
C SER A 123 17.46 6.19 -9.16
N GLU A 124 16.60 6.93 -9.82
CA GLU A 124 15.34 6.42 -10.34
C GLU A 124 15.24 6.77 -11.82
N LYS A 125 14.84 5.81 -12.64
CA LYS A 125 14.63 5.99 -14.08
C LYS A 125 13.46 5.13 -14.53
N ASP A 126 12.48 5.75 -15.18
CA ASP A 126 11.34 5.06 -15.80
C ASP A 126 10.58 4.13 -14.82
N GLY A 127 10.43 4.54 -13.56
CA GLY A 127 9.79 3.78 -12.49
C GLY A 127 10.67 2.71 -11.86
N VAL A 128 11.97 2.68 -12.17
CA VAL A 128 12.94 1.72 -11.61
C VAL A 128 13.89 2.44 -10.68
N LEU A 129 13.83 2.10 -9.40
CA LEU A 129 14.69 2.60 -8.33
C LEU A 129 15.92 1.70 -8.17
N THR A 130 17.10 2.31 -8.18
CA THR A 130 18.35 1.70 -7.78
C THR A 130 18.74 2.21 -6.39
N LEU A 131 19.13 1.30 -5.52
CA LEU A 131 19.62 1.61 -4.17
C LEU A 131 21.16 1.62 -4.17
N GLY A 132 21.76 2.52 -3.38
CA GLY A 132 23.22 2.59 -3.19
C GLY A 132 23.76 1.56 -2.19
N SER A 133 22.87 0.81 -1.57
CA SER A 133 23.11 -0.14 -0.48
C SER A 133 22.46 -1.48 -0.78
N TYR A 134 23.08 -2.57 -0.32
CA TYR A 134 22.53 -3.91 -0.46
C TYR A 134 21.97 -4.42 0.87
N THR A 135 20.87 -5.18 0.80
CA THR A 135 20.32 -5.92 1.94
C THR A 135 19.84 -7.29 1.47
N ALA A 136 19.99 -8.29 2.34
CA ALA A 136 19.46 -9.64 2.12
C ALA A 136 17.94 -9.71 2.35
N LYS A 137 17.37 -8.72 3.05
CA LYS A 137 15.95 -8.66 3.34
C LYS A 137 15.15 -8.41 2.07
N PRO A 138 14.04 -9.14 1.83
CA PRO A 138 13.16 -8.86 0.71
C PRO A 138 12.48 -7.50 0.91
N LEU A 139 12.75 -6.56 0.00
CA LEU A 139 12.16 -5.22 0.02
C LEU A 139 10.91 -5.09 -0.86
N TRP A 140 10.73 -6.01 -1.81
CA TRP A 140 9.56 -5.98 -2.69
C TRP A 140 8.28 -6.28 -1.91
N GLY A 141 7.18 -5.68 -2.34
CA GLY A 141 5.94 -5.64 -1.59
C GLY A 141 6.00 -4.76 -0.34
N LEU A 142 7.04 -3.96 -0.10
CA LEU A 142 7.09 -3.03 1.03
C LEU A 142 7.05 -1.57 0.56
N ARG A 143 6.57 -0.71 1.45
CA ARG A 143 6.46 0.74 1.24
C ARG A 143 7.66 1.46 1.86
N PHE A 144 8.21 2.39 1.11
CA PHE A 144 9.35 3.21 1.49
C PHE A 144 9.07 4.67 1.20
N SER A 145 9.96 5.52 1.69
CA SER A 145 10.03 6.91 1.33
C SER A 145 11.46 7.33 1.03
N VAL A 146 11.59 8.38 0.21
CA VAL A 146 12.85 9.09 -0.03
C VAL A 146 12.62 10.58 0.16
N GLY A 147 13.65 11.30 0.60
CA GLY A 147 13.57 12.71 0.95
C GLY A 147 13.02 12.97 2.36
N GLN A 148 12.92 14.25 2.71
CA GLN A 148 12.56 14.72 4.05
C GLN A 148 11.56 15.89 3.99
N GLY A 149 10.78 16.06 5.06
CA GLY A 149 9.77 17.12 5.18
C GLY A 149 8.84 17.16 3.96
N ASN A 150 8.64 18.36 3.40
CA ASN A 150 7.75 18.57 2.25
C ASN A 150 8.26 17.97 0.92
N ALA A 151 9.52 17.54 0.86
CA ALA A 151 10.09 16.88 -0.30
C ALA A 151 10.00 15.35 -0.22
N ARG A 152 9.50 14.79 0.89
CA ARG A 152 9.38 13.36 1.08
C ARG A 152 8.33 12.77 0.15
N GLU A 153 8.72 11.76 -0.62
CA GLU A 153 7.83 10.98 -1.48
C GLU A 153 7.73 9.55 -0.97
N VAL A 154 6.53 8.98 -1.02
CA VAL A 154 6.22 7.63 -0.54
C VAL A 154 5.88 6.74 -1.72
N PHE A 155 6.48 5.56 -1.77
CA PHE A 155 6.33 4.61 -2.86
C PHE A 155 6.36 3.18 -2.36
N VAL A 156 5.90 2.24 -3.18
CA VAL A 156 6.00 0.80 -2.94
C VAL A 156 7.03 0.23 -3.89
N MET A 157 7.97 -0.57 -3.40
CA MET A 157 8.79 -1.42 -4.26
C MET A 157 7.95 -2.64 -4.61
N GLU A 158 7.46 -2.74 -5.85
CA GLU A 158 6.52 -3.80 -6.25
C GLU A 158 7.23 -5.10 -6.59
N GLU A 159 8.38 -4.99 -7.27
CA GLU A 159 9.13 -6.11 -7.81
C GLU A 159 10.62 -5.80 -7.79
N LYS A 160 11.44 -6.84 -7.59
CA LYS A 160 12.89 -6.79 -7.78
C LYS A 160 13.25 -7.30 -9.17
N LEU A 161 13.95 -6.49 -9.94
CA LEU A 161 14.40 -6.80 -11.30
C LEU A 161 15.71 -7.60 -11.29
N PRO A 162 16.03 -8.33 -12.38
CA PRO A 162 17.25 -9.14 -12.47
C PRO A 162 18.56 -8.34 -12.31
N ASP A 163 18.55 -7.06 -12.67
CA ASP A 163 19.69 -6.15 -12.54
C ASP A 163 19.87 -5.58 -11.11
N GLY A 164 19.01 -5.96 -10.18
CA GLY A 164 19.02 -5.51 -8.80
C GLY A 164 18.21 -4.24 -8.54
N GLY A 165 17.63 -3.61 -9.57
CA GLY A 165 16.69 -2.51 -9.43
C GLY A 165 15.34 -2.94 -8.87
N TYR A 166 14.55 -1.97 -8.42
CA TYR A 166 13.19 -2.19 -7.93
C TYR A 166 12.19 -1.41 -8.76
N ARG A 167 11.18 -2.08 -9.31
CA ARG A 167 10.04 -1.37 -9.89
C ARG A 167 9.25 -0.72 -8.76
N ILE A 168 9.03 0.59 -8.85
CA ILE A 168 8.32 1.35 -7.82
C ILE A 168 6.99 1.91 -8.31
N ARG A 169 6.04 2.05 -7.38
CA ARG A 169 4.77 2.71 -7.64
C ARG A 169 4.30 3.57 -6.45
N PRO A 170 3.87 4.83 -6.68
CA PRO A 170 4.08 5.58 -7.92
C PRO A 170 5.58 5.78 -8.21
N GLY A 171 5.92 6.15 -9.45
CA GLY A 171 7.24 6.71 -9.75
C GLY A 171 7.45 8.02 -8.98
N LEU A 172 8.72 8.36 -8.74
CA LEU A 172 9.08 9.60 -8.04
C LEU A 172 8.81 10.81 -8.94
N ARG A 173 8.26 11.88 -8.37
CA ARG A 173 7.95 13.12 -9.12
C ARG A 173 9.02 14.17 -8.95
N ARG A 174 9.75 14.11 -7.86
CA ARG A 174 10.80 15.05 -7.49
C ARG A 174 12.15 14.44 -7.85
N ARG A 175 13.12 15.32 -8.10
CA ARG A 175 14.51 14.90 -8.26
C ARG A 175 15.12 14.67 -6.88
N HIS A 176 15.58 13.46 -6.64
CA HIS A 176 16.34 13.07 -5.46
C HIS A 176 17.83 12.93 -5.78
N ARG A 177 18.68 13.17 -4.79
CA ARG A 177 20.13 13.09 -4.91
C ARG A 177 20.63 11.72 -4.44
N PRO A 178 21.64 11.16 -5.12
CA PRO A 178 22.33 9.97 -4.63
C PRO A 178 22.78 10.16 -3.17
N GLY A 179 22.58 9.13 -2.34
CA GLY A 179 22.88 9.15 -0.91
C GLY A 179 21.73 9.59 -0.01
N GLU A 180 20.62 10.11 -0.55
CA GLU A 180 19.43 10.41 0.27
C GLU A 180 18.89 9.15 0.96
N PRO A 181 18.51 9.21 2.25
CA PRO A 181 17.97 8.05 2.96
C PRO A 181 16.69 7.51 2.31
N VAL A 182 16.63 6.19 2.15
CA VAL A 182 15.41 5.45 1.83
C VAL A 182 14.94 4.78 3.12
N GLU A 183 13.78 5.20 3.61
CA GLU A 183 13.26 4.79 4.91
C GLU A 183 12.01 3.92 4.72
N ARG A 184 11.84 2.89 5.55
CA ARG A 184 10.59 2.13 5.63
C ARG A 184 9.48 3.09 6.02
N ALA A 185 8.39 3.08 5.26
CA ALA A 185 7.20 3.88 5.52
C ALA A 185 6.03 2.94 5.87
N SER A 186 5.80 2.74 7.16
CA SER A 186 4.67 1.95 7.66
C SER A 186 3.48 2.85 7.93
N ALA A 187 2.25 2.38 7.70
CA ALA A 187 1.08 3.24 7.78
C ALA A 187 -0.07 2.66 8.61
N CYS A 188 -0.90 3.56 9.15
CA CYS A 188 -2.21 3.24 9.69
C CYS A 188 -3.20 4.40 9.44
N LEU A 189 -4.49 4.14 9.68
CA LEU A 189 -5.49 5.19 9.78
C LEU A 189 -5.60 5.63 11.25
N SER A 190 -5.62 6.93 11.49
CA SER A 190 -5.95 7.48 12.82
C SER A 190 -7.43 7.25 13.15
N ALA A 191 -7.71 6.98 14.42
CA ALA A 191 -9.05 6.75 14.92
C ALA A 191 -9.85 8.07 15.02
N ALA A 192 -11.15 7.95 15.31
CA ALA A 192 -12.05 9.10 15.46
C ALA A 192 -11.63 10.05 16.61
N ASP A 193 -10.94 9.53 17.62
CA ASP A 193 -10.38 10.30 18.73
C ASP A 193 -8.97 10.86 18.43
N GLY A 194 -8.49 10.69 17.19
CA GLY A 194 -7.18 11.13 16.72
C GLY A 194 -6.00 10.24 17.15
N ARG A 195 -6.23 9.20 17.96
CA ARG A 195 -5.15 8.26 18.33
C ARG A 195 -4.78 7.38 17.15
N PHE A 196 -3.51 7.04 17.06
CA PHE A 196 -3.04 6.08 16.06
C PHE A 196 -2.02 5.11 16.66
N ALA A 197 -1.89 3.95 16.03
CA ALA A 197 -0.79 3.04 16.27
C ALA A 197 -0.34 2.41 14.95
N VAL A 198 0.87 2.78 14.52
CA VAL A 198 1.50 2.23 13.32
C VAL A 198 2.22 0.94 13.70
N CYS A 199 2.02 -0.11 12.90
CA CYS A 199 2.82 -1.33 13.02
C CYS A 199 4.24 -1.05 12.54
N THR A 200 5.23 -1.41 13.35
CA THR A 200 6.66 -1.22 13.04
C THR A 200 7.40 -2.54 13.20
N GLU A 201 8.62 -2.64 12.67
CA GLU A 201 9.45 -3.78 13.01
C GLU A 201 9.86 -3.74 14.47
N ARG A 202 9.98 -4.92 15.08
CA ARG A 202 10.33 -5.02 16.51
C ARG A 202 11.75 -4.47 16.71
N GLY A 203 11.89 -3.54 17.66
CA GLY A 203 13.16 -2.86 17.93
C GLY A 203 13.51 -1.76 16.92
N GLN A 204 12.69 -1.54 15.89
CA GLN A 204 12.91 -0.47 14.93
C GLN A 204 12.61 0.89 15.58
N THR A 205 13.56 1.81 15.47
CA THR A 205 13.40 3.18 15.96
C THR A 205 12.71 4.03 14.90
N VAL A 206 11.49 4.46 15.18
CA VAL A 206 10.79 5.44 14.35
C VAL A 206 11.40 6.81 14.61
N ARG A 207 11.83 7.48 13.54
CA ARG A 207 12.42 8.82 13.61
C ARG A 207 11.36 9.91 13.60
N GLU A 208 10.34 9.70 12.78
CA GLU A 208 9.34 10.70 12.49
C GLU A 208 8.03 10.02 12.08
N ALA A 209 6.91 10.66 12.38
CA ALA A 209 5.65 10.34 11.74
C ALA A 209 5.05 11.59 11.10
N GLN A 210 4.49 11.42 9.91
CA GLN A 210 3.78 12.47 9.19
C GLN A 210 2.40 11.98 8.81
N TYR A 211 1.44 12.90 8.74
CA TYR A 211 0.10 12.61 8.28
C TYR A 211 -0.19 13.34 6.99
N TYR A 212 -1.13 12.75 6.25
CA TYR A 212 -1.43 13.06 4.88
C TYR A 212 -2.96 13.07 4.76
N ASP A 213 -3.53 14.16 4.23
CA ASP A 213 -4.97 14.37 4.10
C ASP A 213 -5.58 13.69 2.85
N GLU A 214 -6.85 13.97 2.55
CA GLU A 214 -7.56 13.45 1.37
C GLU A 214 -6.84 13.74 0.04
N GLU A 215 -6.10 14.85 -0.05
CA GLU A 215 -5.32 15.17 -1.24
C GLU A 215 -4.18 14.18 -1.36
N ALA A 216 -3.45 13.94 -0.26
CA ALA A 216 -2.40 12.94 -0.13
C ALA A 216 -2.86 11.49 -0.43
N LYS A 217 -4.15 11.15 -0.24
CA LYS A 217 -4.73 9.85 -0.64
C LYS A 217 -4.68 9.62 -2.15
N LYS A 218 -4.69 10.67 -2.99
CA LYS A 218 -4.47 10.57 -4.44
C LYS A 218 -3.03 10.18 -4.79
N TRP A 219 -2.08 10.43 -3.89
CA TRP A 219 -0.66 10.24 -4.14
C TRP A 219 -0.12 8.92 -3.57
N VAL A 220 -0.81 8.30 -2.60
CA VAL A 220 -0.36 7.05 -1.94
C VAL A 220 -1.28 5.84 -2.18
N CYS A 221 -2.38 6.00 -2.92
CA CYS A 221 -3.22 4.87 -3.30
C CYS A 221 -2.90 4.39 -4.71
N LEU A 222 -2.55 3.11 -4.78
CA LEU A 222 -2.45 2.25 -5.97
C LEU A 222 -3.79 2.09 -6.73
N SER A 223 -4.61 3.14 -6.78
CA SER A 223 -5.89 3.19 -7.47
C SER A 223 -5.99 4.39 -8.42
N VAL A 224 -4.85 4.91 -8.88
CA VAL A 224 -4.81 5.76 -10.08
C VAL A 224 -4.36 4.86 -11.23
N PRO A 225 -5.17 4.69 -12.29
CA PRO A 225 -4.72 3.99 -13.47
C PRO A 225 -3.49 4.68 -14.06
N ALA A 226 -2.65 3.90 -14.74
CA ALA A 226 -1.49 4.45 -15.43
C ALA A 226 -1.91 5.66 -16.30
N PRO A 227 -1.19 6.79 -16.27
CA PRO A 227 -1.40 7.81 -17.27
C PRO A 227 -1.09 7.20 -18.65
N ARG A 228 -1.97 7.50 -19.61
CA ARG A 228 -1.89 7.06 -21.01
C ARG A 228 -0.55 7.38 -21.66
#